data_AF-A0A1V5G0E8-F1
#
_entry.id   AF-A0A1V5G0E8-F1
#
_cell.length_a   1.000
_cell.length_b   1.000
_cell.length_c   1.000
_cell.angle_alpha   90.00
_cell.angle_beta   90.00
_cell.angle_gamma   90.00
#
_symmetry.space_group_name_H-M   'P 1'
#
loop_
_entity.id
_entity.type
_entity.pdbx_description
1 polymer ?
#
loop_
_entity_poly.entity_id
_entity_poly.type
_entity_poly.pdbx_seq_one_letter_code
_entity_poly.pdbx_strand_id
1 'polypeptide(L)'
;MRLMGLFRLTGLLLSMSALFAPMTARSADEIFADSFEPPFNIPASDGEAARFLNQATFGATAADISSIRSGGIFTWMNNQMGVAPTLSRAWLEAYTASLPTGSVSQDDRVHRWFNTAVTAPDQLRQRVAWALSQIIVASDRDANLSGEVIMMAEWNDLLVRNALGNYRTLLREATYSPMMARYLTYLRNRKFELNRSGSTFTAGNNGTQPDENYAREVMQLFSIGLLVRGNDFYTTYPDPANPGALRSTYTETDISELARVFTGLSYQCTQGNSSVGGVTLSRNCGANNTACTGIECRFTNTGTLFTATPGGDSANRGLVHPDRYKPLVCYPRYNDNGRDTSGAELETDSGSFNLPPGTPAPTKQISLGTSGSDVSLAFPPSYLDSVPLHCGAMTGSTLTGAQQQACVDYCEGNIDDAIDLLFNHPNLPVMLARQLIQRMVTSNPTSAYVQRVAMVFANNGSGVRGDLAATVRAVLTSPRPPQVGQG
;
A
#
# COMPACT_ATOMS: atom_id res chain seq x y z
N MET A 1 -35.40 -71.29 53.82
CA MET A 1 -36.50 -72.26 53.63
C MET A 1 -36.88 -72.20 52.15
N ARG A 2 -36.80 -73.35 51.45
CA ARG A 2 -37.58 -73.81 50.25
C ARG A 2 -38.43 -72.73 49.52
N LEU A 3 -38.56 -72.61 48.19
CA LEU A 3 -38.45 -73.57 47.09
C LEU A 3 -38.60 -72.80 45.75
N MET A 4 -37.95 -73.32 44.70
CA MET A 4 -38.29 -73.46 43.27
C MET A 4 -39.49 -72.73 42.61
N GLY A 5 -39.29 -72.33 41.34
CA GLY A 5 -40.30 -72.37 40.26
C GLY A 5 -40.23 -71.23 39.22
N LEU A 6 -39.31 -71.26 38.24
CA LEU A 6 -39.56 -71.58 36.81
C LEU A 6 -40.65 -70.76 36.09
N PHE A 7 -40.26 -69.89 35.14
CA PHE A 7 -40.53 -70.10 33.70
C PHE A 7 -39.62 -69.19 32.84
N ARG A 8 -39.02 -69.80 31.80
CA ARG A 8 -38.17 -69.19 30.76
C ARG A 8 -39.03 -68.71 29.59
N LEU A 9 -38.59 -67.68 28.85
CA LEU A 9 -38.18 -67.72 27.42
C LEU A 9 -37.79 -66.29 26.96
N THR A 10 -36.49 -66.00 26.73
CA THR A 10 -35.81 -65.80 25.41
C THR A 10 -36.19 -64.48 24.68
N GLY A 11 -35.30 -63.60 24.21
CA GLY A 11 -33.88 -63.74 23.81
C GLY A 11 -32.99 -62.54 24.21
N LEU A 12 -31.67 -62.74 24.35
CA LEU A 12 -30.60 -62.52 23.35
C LEU A 12 -30.59 -61.06 22.82
N LEU A 13 -29.53 -60.25 22.82
CA LEU A 13 -28.10 -60.47 23.01
C LEU A 13 -27.36 -59.12 23.21
N LEU A 14 -26.36 -59.16 24.10
CA LEU A 14 -24.99 -58.63 24.00
C LEU A 14 -24.69 -57.14 23.71
N SER A 15 -24.09 -56.52 24.74
CA SER A 15 -22.83 -55.74 24.78
C SER A 15 -21.91 -55.87 23.55
N MET A 16 -21.05 -54.92 23.15
CA MET A 16 -20.10 -54.14 23.96
C MET A 16 -19.38 -53.09 23.07
N SER A 17 -19.06 -51.93 23.64
CA SER A 17 -17.86 -51.07 23.43
C SER A 17 -17.48 -50.45 22.07
N ALA A 18 -17.30 -49.11 22.05
CA ALA A 18 -16.25 -48.38 21.32
C ALA A 18 -16.15 -46.91 21.84
N LEU A 19 -15.07 -46.54 22.55
CA LEU A 19 -13.95 -45.70 22.08
C LEU A 19 -14.32 -44.22 21.81
N PHE A 20 -13.94 -43.36 22.76
CA PHE A 20 -13.86 -41.91 22.58
C PHE A 20 -12.68 -41.55 21.66
N ALA A 21 -12.97 -40.85 20.57
CA ALA A 21 -12.01 -40.08 19.78
C ALA A 21 -12.42 -38.59 19.79
N PRO A 22 -11.48 -37.63 19.81
CA PRO A 22 -11.82 -36.22 19.88
C PRO A 22 -12.37 -35.75 18.53
N MET A 23 -13.55 -35.13 18.54
CA MET A 23 -14.08 -34.44 17.37
C MET A 23 -13.20 -33.22 17.07
N THR A 24 -12.44 -33.28 15.99
CA THR A 24 -11.91 -32.11 15.31
C THR A 24 -13.08 -31.30 14.75
N ALA A 25 -13.30 -30.10 15.27
CA ALA A 25 -14.24 -29.14 14.70
C ALA A 25 -13.74 -28.68 13.33
N ARG A 26 -14.36 -29.20 12.26
CA ARG A 26 -14.36 -28.56 10.95
C ARG A 26 -15.38 -27.43 11.00
N SER A 27 -14.92 -26.18 11.08
CA SER A 27 -15.73 -25.04 10.66
C SER A 27 -15.88 -25.08 9.14
N ALA A 28 -17.09 -25.31 8.65
CA ALA A 28 -17.53 -24.98 7.30
C ALA A 28 -18.99 -24.53 7.46
N ASP A 29 -19.29 -23.23 7.34
CA ASP A 29 -19.50 -22.51 6.07
C ASP A 29 -21.00 -22.48 5.72
N GLU A 30 -21.84 -21.87 6.58
CA GLU A 30 -23.26 -21.60 6.30
C GLU A 30 -23.79 -20.46 7.18
N ILE A 31 -23.52 -19.18 6.89
CA ILE A 31 -24.23 -18.08 7.58
C ILE A 31 -24.81 -16.99 6.66
N PHE A 32 -24.61 -17.01 5.33
CA PHE A 32 -25.37 -16.11 4.45
C PHE A 32 -25.68 -16.71 3.07
N ALA A 33 -26.78 -17.47 3.00
CA ALA A 33 -27.45 -17.84 1.74
C ALA A 33 -28.96 -17.61 1.85
N ASP A 34 -29.41 -16.44 2.31
CA ASP A 34 -30.81 -16.01 2.24
C ASP A 34 -31.10 -15.30 0.91
N SER A 35 -31.02 -16.04 -0.18
CA SER A 35 -31.58 -15.67 -1.48
C SER A 35 -32.01 -16.96 -2.20
N PHE A 36 -33.29 -17.05 -2.56
CA PHE A 36 -33.82 -18.13 -3.43
C PHE A 36 -33.34 -18.01 -4.90
N GLU A 37 -32.33 -17.18 -5.19
CA GLU A 37 -31.70 -17.16 -6.51
C GLU A 37 -30.79 -18.37 -6.69
N PRO A 38 -30.84 -19.07 -7.86
CA PRO A 38 -29.87 -20.11 -8.16
C PRO A 38 -28.46 -19.52 -8.04
N PRO A 39 -27.47 -20.28 -7.54
CA PRO A 39 -26.14 -19.75 -7.30
C PRO A 39 -25.61 -19.12 -8.58
N PHE A 40 -25.32 -17.81 -8.52
CA PHE A 40 -24.72 -16.97 -9.57
C PHE A 40 -23.42 -17.55 -10.17
N ASN A 41 -22.95 -18.69 -9.66
CA ASN A 41 -21.76 -19.40 -10.09
C ASN A 41 -21.82 -19.91 -11.54
N ILE A 42 -22.96 -20.42 -12.02
CA ILE A 42 -23.07 -20.92 -13.41
C ILE A 42 -23.96 -19.95 -14.19
N PRO A 43 -23.40 -19.14 -15.12
CA PRO A 43 -24.21 -18.24 -15.94
C PRO A 43 -25.25 -19.01 -16.73
N ALA A 44 -26.47 -18.49 -16.87
CA ALA A 44 -27.58 -19.12 -17.59
C ALA A 44 -27.40 -19.07 -19.11
N SER A 45 -26.61 -18.12 -19.62
CA SER A 45 -26.27 -17.99 -21.04
C SER A 45 -24.81 -17.59 -21.27
N ASP A 46 -24.34 -17.75 -22.51
CA ASP A 46 -23.04 -17.26 -22.95
C ASP A 46 -22.94 -15.73 -22.83
N GLY A 47 -24.05 -15.01 -23.00
CA GLY A 47 -24.12 -13.56 -22.81
C GLY A 47 -23.89 -13.14 -21.35
N GLU A 48 -24.40 -13.91 -20.39
CA GLU A 48 -24.12 -13.68 -18.97
C GLU A 48 -22.66 -13.99 -18.62
N ALA A 49 -22.10 -15.07 -19.17
CA ALA A 49 -20.69 -15.39 -19.01
C ALA A 49 -19.79 -14.27 -19.59
N ALA A 50 -20.10 -13.81 -20.80
CA ALA A 50 -19.39 -12.70 -21.44
C ALA A 50 -19.49 -11.39 -20.63
N ARG A 51 -20.65 -11.10 -20.06
CA ARG A 51 -20.84 -9.91 -19.20
C ARG A 51 -19.95 -9.95 -17.96
N PHE A 52 -19.89 -11.09 -17.27
CA PHE A 52 -18.97 -11.28 -16.14
C PHE A 52 -17.51 -11.10 -16.59
N LEU A 53 -17.11 -11.75 -17.69
CA LEU A 53 -15.75 -11.67 -18.21
C LEU A 53 -15.36 -10.25 -18.62
N ASN A 54 -16.26 -9.45 -19.18
CA ASN A 54 -15.99 -8.05 -19.52
C ASN A 54 -15.78 -7.15 -18.28
N GLN A 55 -16.22 -7.59 -17.09
CA GLN A 55 -15.91 -6.91 -15.83
C GLN A 55 -14.58 -7.40 -15.25
N ALA A 56 -14.32 -8.71 -15.37
CA ALA A 56 -13.19 -9.42 -14.78
C ALA A 56 -11.92 -9.42 -15.63
N THR A 57 -11.99 -9.09 -16.92
CA THR A 57 -10.87 -9.15 -17.90
C THR A 57 -10.88 -7.93 -18.82
N PHE A 58 -9.96 -7.86 -19.79
CA PHE A 58 -10.00 -6.86 -20.87
C PHE A 58 -10.84 -7.26 -22.09
N GLY A 59 -11.50 -8.42 -22.04
CA GLY A 59 -12.44 -8.86 -23.07
C GLY A 59 -12.73 -10.35 -22.97
N ALA A 60 -14.01 -10.71 -23.07
CA ALA A 60 -14.41 -12.11 -23.05
C ALA A 60 -13.88 -12.88 -24.28
N THR A 61 -13.26 -14.04 -24.04
CA THR A 61 -12.89 -14.98 -25.10
C THR A 61 -13.87 -16.15 -25.17
N ALA A 62 -14.01 -16.77 -26.34
CA ALA A 62 -14.84 -17.98 -26.49
C ALA A 62 -14.37 -19.13 -25.57
N ALA A 63 -13.06 -19.22 -25.32
CA ALA A 63 -12.48 -20.20 -24.42
C ALA A 63 -12.88 -19.95 -22.96
N ASP A 64 -12.80 -18.69 -22.49
CA ASP A 64 -13.22 -18.33 -21.14
C ASP A 64 -14.73 -18.50 -20.92
N ILE A 65 -15.54 -18.14 -21.93
CA ILE A 65 -16.99 -18.37 -21.91
C ILE A 65 -17.27 -19.86 -21.73
N SER A 66 -16.64 -20.72 -22.54
CA SER A 66 -16.78 -22.17 -22.44
C SER A 66 -16.32 -22.71 -21.07
N SER A 67 -15.21 -22.19 -20.54
CA SER A 67 -14.69 -22.57 -19.23
C SER A 67 -15.65 -22.22 -18.09
N ILE A 68 -16.27 -21.04 -18.11
CA ILE A 68 -17.22 -20.62 -17.06
C ILE A 68 -18.55 -21.34 -17.22
N ARG A 69 -19.02 -21.58 -18.44
CA ARG A 69 -20.28 -22.30 -18.71
C ARG A 69 -20.23 -23.76 -18.25
N SER A 70 -19.04 -24.37 -18.27
CA SER A 70 -18.82 -25.74 -17.83
C SER A 70 -18.43 -25.86 -16.35
N GLY A 71 -17.51 -25.01 -15.87
CA GLY A 71 -16.92 -25.13 -14.52
C GLY A 71 -17.41 -24.10 -13.51
N GLY A 72 -18.14 -23.08 -13.93
CA GLY A 72 -18.61 -21.97 -13.10
C GLY A 72 -17.58 -20.84 -12.90
N ILE A 73 -18.09 -19.67 -12.50
CA ILE A 73 -17.35 -18.44 -12.23
C ILE A 73 -16.31 -18.65 -11.14
N PHE A 74 -16.68 -19.28 -10.01
CA PHE A 74 -15.76 -19.43 -8.88
C PHE A 74 -14.55 -20.30 -9.23
N THR A 75 -14.75 -21.36 -10.00
CA THR A 75 -13.66 -22.21 -10.50
C THR A 75 -12.72 -21.42 -11.42
N TRP A 76 -13.28 -20.69 -12.38
CA TRP A 76 -12.48 -19.83 -13.27
C TRP A 76 -11.71 -18.76 -12.49
N MET A 77 -12.35 -18.10 -11.51
CA MET A 77 -11.70 -17.09 -10.67
C MET A 77 -10.56 -17.68 -9.84
N ASN A 78 -10.77 -18.84 -9.20
CA ASN A 78 -9.72 -19.53 -8.45
C ASN A 78 -8.51 -19.83 -9.34
N ASN A 79 -8.75 -20.32 -10.56
CA ASN A 79 -7.68 -20.59 -11.53
C ASN A 79 -6.95 -19.30 -11.90
N GLN A 80 -7.68 -18.23 -12.24
CA GLN A 80 -7.10 -16.93 -12.59
C GLN A 80 -6.28 -16.30 -11.46
N MET A 81 -6.74 -16.43 -10.21
CA MET A 81 -6.00 -15.93 -9.04
C MET A 81 -4.67 -16.67 -8.81
N GLY A 82 -4.58 -17.93 -9.26
CA GLY A 82 -3.37 -18.74 -9.21
C GLY A 82 -2.38 -18.51 -10.36
N VAL A 83 -2.75 -17.74 -11.40
CA VAL A 83 -1.84 -17.45 -12.51
C VAL A 83 -0.75 -16.47 -12.07
N ALA A 84 0.49 -16.80 -12.41
CA ALA A 84 1.66 -15.96 -12.15
C ALA A 84 1.52 -14.58 -12.84
N PRO A 85 2.00 -13.51 -12.21
CA PRO A 85 1.87 -12.17 -12.76
C PRO A 85 2.67 -11.99 -14.06
N THR A 86 2.05 -11.43 -15.08
CA THR A 86 2.76 -10.96 -16.28
C THR A 86 3.31 -9.56 -16.04
N LEU A 87 4.63 -9.44 -15.99
CA LEU A 87 5.34 -8.19 -15.68
C LEU A 87 5.90 -7.53 -16.95
N SER A 88 5.97 -6.20 -16.94
CA SER A 88 6.35 -5.37 -18.08
C SER A 88 7.77 -4.81 -17.96
N ARG A 89 8.27 -4.49 -16.75
CA ARG A 89 9.59 -3.89 -16.57
C ARG A 89 10.70 -4.76 -17.12
N ALA A 90 10.76 -6.03 -16.71
CA ALA A 90 11.84 -6.93 -17.12
C ALA A 90 11.89 -7.13 -18.64
N TRP A 91 10.72 -7.14 -19.30
CA TRP A 91 10.65 -7.19 -20.76
C TRP A 91 11.21 -5.91 -21.39
N LEU A 92 10.82 -4.74 -20.88
CA LEU A 92 11.32 -3.46 -21.38
C LEU A 92 12.82 -3.29 -21.15
N GLU A 93 13.36 -3.74 -20.01
CA GLU A 93 14.80 -3.74 -19.75
C GLU A 93 15.55 -4.63 -20.73
N ALA A 94 15.05 -5.84 -21.01
CA ALA A 94 15.65 -6.74 -22.00
C ALA A 94 15.60 -6.14 -23.41
N TYR A 95 14.48 -5.53 -23.78
CA TYR A 95 14.35 -4.83 -25.06
C TYR A 95 15.33 -3.67 -25.16
N THR A 96 15.39 -2.82 -24.12
CA THR A 96 16.30 -1.68 -24.05
C THR A 96 17.76 -2.10 -24.14
N ALA A 97 18.14 -3.19 -23.46
CA ALA A 97 19.51 -3.71 -23.51
C ALA A 97 19.89 -4.30 -24.88
N SER A 98 18.92 -4.74 -25.68
CA SER A 98 19.14 -5.24 -27.04
C SER A 98 19.39 -4.14 -28.07
N LEU A 99 19.08 -2.88 -27.75
CA LEU A 99 19.28 -1.75 -28.65
C LEU A 99 20.78 -1.42 -28.78
N PRO A 100 21.33 -1.33 -30.01
CA PRO A 100 22.71 -0.91 -30.23
C PRO A 100 22.98 0.50 -29.70
N THR A 101 22.04 1.42 -29.96
CA THR A 101 21.98 2.81 -29.45
C THR A 101 20.51 3.24 -29.34
N GLY A 102 20.24 4.32 -28.60
CA GLY A 102 18.88 4.86 -28.43
C GLY A 102 18.21 4.42 -27.13
N SER A 103 17.02 4.93 -26.85
CA SER A 103 16.25 4.67 -25.64
C SER A 103 14.81 4.29 -25.96
N VAL A 104 14.18 3.54 -25.06
CA VAL A 104 12.74 3.31 -25.11
C VAL A 104 11.96 4.58 -24.78
N SER A 105 10.78 4.71 -25.35
CA SER A 105 9.84 5.81 -25.15
C SER A 105 8.64 5.38 -24.29
N GLN A 106 7.82 6.36 -23.86
CA GLN A 106 6.55 6.05 -23.21
C GLN A 106 5.60 5.27 -24.13
N ASP A 107 5.68 5.48 -25.45
CA ASP A 107 4.88 4.74 -26.43
C ASP A 107 5.24 3.26 -26.44
N ASP A 108 6.53 2.91 -26.35
CA ASP A 108 6.98 1.51 -26.23
C ASP A 108 6.42 0.85 -24.96
N ARG A 109 6.42 1.58 -23.84
CA ARG A 109 5.82 1.12 -22.57
C ARG A 109 4.33 0.90 -22.71
N VAL A 110 3.61 1.83 -23.34
CA VAL A 110 2.16 1.75 -23.54
C VAL A 110 1.82 0.61 -24.51
N HIS A 111 2.58 0.42 -25.57
CA HIS A 111 2.44 -0.74 -26.46
C HIS A 111 2.64 -2.07 -25.71
N ARG A 112 3.66 -2.16 -24.85
CA ARG A 112 3.86 -3.33 -23.99
C ARG A 112 2.66 -3.54 -23.07
N TRP A 113 2.13 -2.48 -22.46
CA TRP A 113 0.94 -2.58 -21.60
C TRP A 113 -0.28 -3.10 -22.37
N PHE A 114 -0.56 -2.58 -23.58
CA PHE A 114 -1.66 -3.07 -24.42
C PHE A 114 -1.48 -4.54 -24.81
N ASN A 115 -0.26 -4.94 -25.18
CA ASN A 115 0.04 -6.33 -25.48
C ASN A 115 -0.26 -7.25 -24.28
N THR A 116 0.17 -6.86 -23.07
CA THR A 116 -0.14 -7.58 -21.82
C THR A 116 -1.65 -7.62 -21.58
N ALA A 117 -2.35 -6.49 -21.68
CA ALA A 117 -3.79 -6.43 -21.46
C ALA A 117 -4.57 -7.41 -22.36
N VAL A 118 -4.17 -7.56 -23.63
CA VAL A 118 -4.85 -8.43 -24.61
C VAL A 118 -4.43 -9.90 -24.50
N THR A 119 -3.17 -10.18 -24.21
CA THR A 119 -2.60 -11.54 -24.43
C THR A 119 -2.16 -12.26 -23.17
N ALA A 120 -2.02 -11.56 -22.04
CA ALA A 120 -1.51 -12.15 -20.82
C ALA A 120 -2.51 -13.18 -20.22
N PRO A 121 -2.02 -14.30 -19.67
CA PRO A 121 -2.88 -15.34 -19.11
C PRO A 121 -3.53 -14.96 -17.76
N ASP A 122 -2.97 -13.98 -17.05
CA ASP A 122 -3.42 -13.48 -15.74
C ASP A 122 -4.43 -12.32 -15.86
N GLN A 123 -5.42 -12.46 -16.75
CA GLN A 123 -6.38 -11.42 -17.12
C GLN A 123 -7.06 -10.76 -15.91
N LEU A 124 -7.48 -11.54 -14.91
CA LEU A 124 -8.10 -10.98 -13.70
C LEU A 124 -7.14 -10.06 -12.94
N ARG A 125 -5.88 -10.48 -12.81
CA ARG A 125 -4.85 -9.69 -12.11
C ARG A 125 -4.57 -8.38 -12.83
N GLN A 126 -4.46 -8.42 -14.16
CA GLN A 126 -4.25 -7.23 -14.99
C GLN A 126 -5.43 -6.26 -14.89
N ARG A 127 -6.68 -6.78 -14.89
CA ARG A 127 -7.89 -5.97 -14.75
C ARG A 127 -7.96 -5.28 -13.38
N VAL A 128 -7.61 -6.00 -12.31
CA VAL A 128 -7.57 -5.44 -10.96
C VAL A 128 -6.45 -4.40 -10.81
N ALA A 129 -5.26 -4.66 -11.35
CA ALA A 129 -4.16 -3.69 -11.35
C ALA A 129 -4.55 -2.37 -12.05
N TRP A 130 -5.32 -2.46 -13.15
CA TRP A 130 -5.86 -1.28 -13.84
C TRP A 130 -6.96 -0.54 -13.07
N ALA A 131 -7.74 -1.25 -12.24
CA ALA A 131 -8.66 -0.61 -11.30
C ALA A 131 -7.87 0.13 -10.20
N LEU A 132 -6.85 -0.51 -9.64
CA LEU A 132 -5.98 0.06 -8.60
C LEU A 132 -5.19 1.27 -9.11
N SER A 133 -4.77 1.30 -10.38
CA SER A 133 -4.06 2.47 -10.95
C SER A 133 -4.91 3.73 -11.05
N GLN A 134 -6.24 3.61 -10.92
CA GLN A 134 -7.19 4.73 -10.87
C GLN A 134 -7.57 5.11 -9.43
N ILE A 135 -7.02 4.40 -8.45
CA ILE A 135 -7.22 4.61 -7.02
C ILE A 135 -5.92 5.18 -6.45
N ILE A 136 -4.81 4.44 -6.60
CA ILE A 136 -3.46 4.87 -6.24
C ILE A 136 -2.80 5.39 -7.51
N VAL A 137 -3.03 6.67 -7.80
CA VAL A 137 -2.72 7.28 -9.10
C VAL A 137 -1.26 7.76 -9.14
N ALA A 138 -0.58 7.43 -10.24
CA ALA A 138 0.63 8.12 -10.71
C ALA A 138 0.53 8.32 -12.22
N SER A 139 1.12 9.40 -12.76
CA SER A 139 0.95 9.79 -14.16
C SER A 139 2.25 10.24 -14.82
N ASP A 140 2.53 9.69 -16.00
CA ASP A 140 3.63 10.10 -16.88
C ASP A 140 3.35 11.41 -17.64
N ARG A 141 2.16 12.00 -17.46
CA ARG A 141 1.89 13.39 -17.87
C ARG A 141 2.58 14.41 -16.97
N ASP A 142 2.98 14.02 -15.77
CA ASP A 142 3.74 14.88 -14.87
C ASP A 142 5.20 15.00 -15.30
N ALA A 143 5.77 16.20 -15.19
CA ALA A 143 7.14 16.46 -15.62
C ALA A 143 8.18 15.63 -14.84
N ASN A 144 7.87 15.21 -13.61
CA ASN A 144 8.77 14.37 -12.83
C ASN A 144 8.81 12.91 -13.32
N LEU A 145 7.84 12.47 -14.13
CA LEU A 145 7.69 11.09 -14.57
C LEU A 145 7.71 10.90 -16.10
N SER A 146 7.57 11.98 -16.88
CA SER A 146 7.47 11.90 -18.35
C SER A 146 8.66 11.22 -19.03
N GLY A 147 9.87 11.36 -18.48
CA GLY A 147 11.09 10.69 -18.96
C GLY A 147 11.34 9.28 -18.38
N GLU A 148 10.47 8.79 -17.49
CA GLU A 148 10.79 7.66 -16.62
C GLU A 148 10.14 6.34 -17.06
N VAL A 149 10.43 5.94 -18.31
CA VAL A 149 9.77 4.82 -19.00
C VAL A 149 9.85 3.49 -18.23
N ILE A 150 11.06 3.04 -17.88
CA ILE A 150 11.26 1.76 -17.17
C ILE A 150 10.66 1.80 -15.76
N MET A 151 10.71 2.95 -15.10
CA MET A 151 10.20 3.06 -13.74
C MET A 151 8.67 3.18 -13.70
N MET A 152 8.05 3.78 -14.71
CA MET A 152 6.60 3.71 -14.89
C MET A 152 6.11 2.30 -15.23
N ALA A 153 6.95 1.48 -15.89
CA ALA A 153 6.66 0.06 -16.02
C ALA A 153 6.76 -0.66 -14.67
N GLU A 154 7.74 -0.34 -13.82
CA GLU A 154 7.79 -0.86 -12.45
C GLU A 154 6.56 -0.45 -11.63
N TRP A 155 6.08 0.78 -11.79
CA TRP A 155 4.87 1.22 -11.10
C TRP A 155 3.66 0.35 -11.46
N ASN A 156 3.50 0.01 -12.74
CA ASN A 156 2.47 -0.93 -13.16
C ASN A 156 2.71 -2.34 -12.59
N ASP A 157 3.95 -2.83 -12.63
CA ASP A 157 4.32 -4.14 -12.09
C ASP A 157 4.08 -4.24 -10.57
N LEU A 158 4.29 -3.16 -9.81
CA LEU A 158 3.96 -3.07 -8.38
C LEU A 158 2.46 -3.28 -8.17
N LEU A 159 1.61 -2.63 -8.96
CA LEU A 159 0.16 -2.81 -8.89
C LEU A 159 -0.26 -4.23 -9.29
N VAL A 160 0.36 -4.82 -10.32
CA VAL A 160 0.10 -6.20 -10.76
C VAL A 160 0.48 -7.21 -9.69
N ARG A 161 1.67 -7.07 -9.07
CA ARG A 161 2.14 -7.94 -7.99
C ARG A 161 1.20 -7.91 -6.79
N ASN A 162 0.67 -6.74 -6.45
CA ASN A 162 -0.21 -6.55 -5.30
C ASN A 162 -1.71 -6.71 -5.60
N ALA A 163 -2.12 -6.85 -6.87
CA ALA A 163 -3.53 -6.82 -7.28
C ALA A 163 -4.43 -7.82 -6.54
N LEU A 164 -3.88 -8.97 -6.14
CA LEU A 164 -4.59 -10.01 -5.40
C LEU A 164 -3.94 -10.29 -4.03
N GLY A 165 -3.13 -9.35 -3.54
CA GLY A 165 -2.42 -9.44 -2.26
C GLY A 165 -3.17 -8.75 -1.13
N ASN A 166 -2.43 -8.08 -0.25
CA ASN A 166 -3.01 -7.32 0.86
C ASN A 166 -2.90 -5.80 0.61
N TYR A 167 -3.97 -5.05 0.88
CA TYR A 167 -3.98 -3.61 0.65
C TYR A 167 -3.01 -2.83 1.55
N ARG A 168 -2.72 -3.30 2.78
CA ARG A 168 -1.68 -2.71 3.64
C ARG A 168 -0.31 -2.81 2.98
N THR A 169 0.00 -3.97 2.40
CA THR A 169 1.24 -4.20 1.65
C THR A 169 1.30 -3.28 0.43
N LEU A 170 0.22 -3.18 -0.34
CA LEU A 170 0.14 -2.27 -1.49
C LEU A 170 0.38 -0.82 -1.07
N LEU A 171 -0.28 -0.35 0.00
CA LEU A 171 -0.14 1.02 0.47
C LEU A 171 1.31 1.29 0.88
N ARG A 172 1.95 0.36 1.61
CA ARG A 172 3.36 0.44 1.96
C ARG A 172 4.28 0.46 0.74
N GLU A 173 4.13 -0.47 -0.19
CA GLU A 173 4.97 -0.51 -1.38
C GLU A 173 4.79 0.76 -2.24
N ALA A 174 3.58 1.33 -2.29
CA ALA A 174 3.32 2.62 -2.92
C ALA A 174 4.04 3.78 -2.19
N THR A 175 4.04 3.82 -0.85
CA THR A 175 4.78 4.81 -0.05
C THR A 175 6.29 4.76 -0.30
N TYR A 176 6.85 3.57 -0.46
CA TYR A 176 8.28 3.41 -0.70
C TYR A 176 8.64 3.41 -2.20
N SER A 177 7.67 3.63 -3.09
CA SER A 177 7.93 3.65 -4.53
C SER A 177 8.60 4.95 -4.96
N PRO A 178 9.75 4.90 -5.67
CA PRO A 178 10.35 6.09 -6.25
C PRO A 178 9.43 6.84 -7.22
N MET A 179 8.50 6.15 -7.88
CA MET A 179 7.54 6.79 -8.80
C MET A 179 6.52 7.62 -8.03
N MET A 180 5.98 7.07 -6.94
CA MET A 180 5.05 7.79 -6.09
C MET A 180 5.73 8.97 -5.40
N ALA A 181 6.95 8.77 -4.89
CA ALA A 181 7.77 9.80 -4.27
C ALA A 181 8.08 10.98 -5.18
N ARG A 182 8.28 10.72 -6.47
CA ARG A 182 8.50 11.77 -7.45
C ARG A 182 7.19 12.44 -7.89
N TYR A 183 6.13 11.66 -8.07
CA TYR A 183 4.83 12.17 -8.51
C TYR A 183 4.21 13.11 -7.48
N LEU A 184 4.25 12.73 -6.20
CA LEU A 184 3.71 13.52 -5.09
C LEU A 184 4.81 14.23 -4.29
N THR A 185 5.94 14.48 -4.97
CA THR A 185 7.03 15.40 -4.57
C THR A 185 7.65 15.18 -3.19
N TYR A 186 7.43 14.03 -2.55
CA TYR A 186 8.00 13.70 -1.25
C TYR A 186 9.35 12.96 -1.32
N LEU A 187 9.88 12.70 -2.53
CA LEU A 187 11.24 12.20 -2.67
C LEU A 187 12.22 13.24 -2.09
N ARG A 188 12.96 12.84 -1.06
CA ARG A 188 13.89 13.69 -0.31
C ARG A 188 13.18 14.89 0.32
N ASN A 189 11.92 14.70 0.71
CA ASN A 189 11.18 15.66 1.49
C ASN A 189 11.94 15.99 2.77
N ARG A 190 12.05 17.29 3.06
CA ARG A 190 12.84 17.80 4.18
C ARG A 190 11.91 18.20 5.31
N LYS A 191 12.33 17.89 6.54
CA LYS A 191 11.66 18.38 7.73
C LYS A 191 12.01 19.84 8.00
N PHE A 192 11.15 20.53 8.76
CA PHE A 192 11.49 21.81 9.38
C PHE A 192 12.73 21.65 10.28
N GLU A 193 13.76 22.45 10.01
CA GLU A 193 15.04 22.45 10.75
C GLU A 193 15.10 23.68 11.68
N LEU A 194 15.76 23.54 12.84
CA LEU A 194 15.99 24.64 13.77
C LEU A 194 17.49 24.87 13.93
N ASN A 195 17.93 26.10 13.66
CA ASN A 195 19.30 26.53 13.89
C ASN A 195 19.40 27.21 15.25
N ARG A 196 20.33 26.73 16.08
CA ARG A 196 20.65 27.33 17.38
C ARG A 196 21.90 28.19 17.30
N SER A 197 21.83 29.41 17.83
CA SER A 197 22.97 30.29 18.07
C SER A 197 22.85 30.87 19.48
N GLY A 198 23.62 30.34 20.42
CA GLY A 198 23.45 30.63 21.85
C GLY A 198 22.08 30.17 22.37
N SER A 199 21.29 31.12 22.87
CA SER A 199 19.90 30.91 23.33
C SER A 199 18.85 31.29 22.27
N THR A 200 19.27 31.67 21.07
CA THR A 200 18.38 32.10 19.98
C THR A 200 18.18 30.97 18.98
N PHE A 201 16.93 30.75 18.58
CA PHE A 201 16.56 29.80 17.53
C PHE A 201 16.11 30.55 16.28
N THR A 202 16.59 30.10 15.11
CA THR A 202 16.11 30.56 13.80
C THR A 202 15.68 29.38 12.95
N ALA A 203 14.77 29.61 12.01
CA ALA A 203 14.35 28.57 11.10
C ALA A 203 15.52 28.17 10.18
N GLY A 204 15.91 26.91 10.22
CA GLY A 204 16.88 26.31 9.32
C GLY A 204 16.30 26.12 7.93
N ASN A 205 17.17 25.96 6.93
CA ASN A 205 16.78 25.72 5.53
C ASN A 205 15.69 26.69 5.04
N ASN A 206 15.84 27.99 5.32
CA ASN A 206 14.88 29.06 4.99
C ASN A 206 13.44 28.81 5.49
N GLY A 207 13.26 28.04 6.57
CA GLY A 207 11.94 27.69 7.09
C GLY A 207 11.13 26.77 6.18
N THR A 208 11.80 25.98 5.34
CA THR A 208 11.15 24.96 4.50
C THR A 208 10.29 24.04 5.36
N GLN A 209 9.00 23.95 5.03
CA GLN A 209 8.08 23.00 5.62
C GLN A 209 8.09 21.68 4.82
N PRO A 210 7.75 20.54 5.46
CA PRO A 210 7.53 19.29 4.74
C PRO A 210 6.51 19.46 3.61
N ASP A 211 6.78 18.83 2.48
CA ASP A 211 5.82 18.68 1.39
C ASP A 211 4.64 17.81 1.85
N GLU A 212 3.43 18.37 1.73
CA GLU A 212 2.19 17.77 2.21
C GLU A 212 1.43 16.99 1.15
N ASN A 213 1.85 17.02 -0.13
CA ASN A 213 1.09 16.43 -1.23
C ASN A 213 0.80 14.96 -0.96
N TYR A 214 1.83 14.17 -0.61
CA TYR A 214 1.62 12.76 -0.31
C TYR A 214 0.78 12.50 0.92
N ALA A 215 0.97 13.27 2.00
CA ALA A 215 0.16 13.15 3.21
C ALA A 215 -1.33 13.39 2.92
N ARG A 216 -1.62 14.39 2.08
CA ARG A 216 -2.98 14.70 1.63
C ARG A 216 -3.55 13.58 0.77
N GLU A 217 -2.82 13.11 -0.24
CA GLU A 217 -3.33 12.07 -1.16
C GLU A 217 -3.49 10.71 -0.48
N VAL A 218 -2.55 10.32 0.39
CA VAL A 218 -2.60 9.03 1.08
C VAL A 218 -3.80 8.97 2.03
N MET A 219 -4.15 10.06 2.71
CA MET A 219 -5.36 10.15 3.52
C MET A 219 -6.62 10.28 2.67
N GLN A 220 -6.62 11.20 1.71
CA GLN A 220 -7.83 11.58 0.99
C GLN A 220 -8.24 10.61 -0.11
N LEU A 221 -7.31 10.27 -1.00
CA LEU A 221 -7.63 9.51 -2.21
C LEU A 221 -7.37 8.02 -2.03
N PHE A 222 -6.27 7.67 -1.36
CA PHE A 222 -5.81 6.27 -1.28
C PHE A 222 -6.37 5.54 -0.07
N SER A 223 -6.94 6.24 0.92
CA SER A 223 -7.45 5.57 2.11
C SER A 223 -8.80 6.08 2.63
N ILE A 224 -8.79 7.07 3.51
CA ILE A 224 -9.90 7.36 4.43
C ILE A 224 -10.89 8.37 3.90
N GLY A 225 -10.58 9.09 2.81
CA GLY A 225 -11.49 10.10 2.25
C GLY A 225 -11.52 11.38 3.08
N LEU A 226 -12.38 12.32 2.69
CA LEU A 226 -12.54 13.63 3.35
C LEU A 226 -13.45 13.62 4.58
N LEU A 227 -14.49 12.80 4.53
CA LEU A 227 -15.60 12.82 5.49
C LEU A 227 -15.75 11.46 6.14
N VAL A 228 -16.05 11.45 7.42
CA VAL A 228 -16.38 10.22 8.14
C VAL A 228 -17.61 9.59 7.49
N ARG A 229 -17.50 8.31 7.12
CA ARG A 229 -18.54 7.56 6.43
C ARG A 229 -19.08 6.43 7.28
N GLY A 230 -20.36 6.13 7.12
CA GLY A 230 -20.95 4.90 7.64
C GLY A 230 -20.51 3.67 6.84
N ASN A 231 -20.93 2.48 7.31
CA ASN A 231 -20.63 1.20 6.65
C ASN A 231 -21.25 1.05 5.25
N ASP A 232 -22.10 1.99 4.86
CA ASP A 232 -22.76 2.10 3.56
C ASP A 232 -22.08 3.09 2.61
N PHE A 233 -20.99 3.77 3.02
CA PHE A 233 -20.36 4.93 2.37
C PHE A 233 -21.21 6.21 2.31
N TYR A 234 -22.54 6.11 2.18
CA TYR A 234 -23.42 7.26 1.96
C TYR A 234 -23.73 8.03 3.24
N THR A 235 -23.83 7.35 4.38
CA THR A 235 -24.08 7.99 5.68
C THR A 235 -22.90 8.89 6.07
N THR A 236 -23.20 10.11 6.51
CA THR A 236 -22.25 11.10 7.03
C THR A 236 -22.61 11.52 8.44
N TYR A 237 -21.63 11.98 9.22
CA TYR A 237 -21.82 12.37 10.61
C TYR A 237 -21.61 13.88 10.79
N PRO A 238 -22.35 14.54 11.71
CA PRO A 238 -22.08 15.93 12.07
C PRO A 238 -20.76 16.06 12.85
N ASP A 239 -20.07 17.17 12.67
CA ASP A 239 -18.90 17.52 13.48
C ASP A 239 -19.34 17.92 14.90
N PRO A 240 -18.90 17.22 15.97
CA PRO A 240 -19.26 17.57 17.33
C PRO A 240 -18.65 18.89 17.81
N ALA A 241 -17.52 19.31 17.23
CA ALA A 241 -16.85 20.57 17.58
C ALA A 241 -17.42 21.76 16.81
N ASN A 242 -18.00 21.53 15.62
CA ASN A 242 -18.52 22.58 14.74
C ASN A 242 -19.97 22.26 14.30
N PRO A 243 -20.99 22.68 15.09
CA PRO A 243 -22.39 22.44 14.75
C PRO A 243 -22.76 22.97 13.36
N GLY A 244 -23.30 22.10 12.50
CA GLY A 244 -23.69 22.43 11.12
C GLY A 244 -22.66 22.04 10.05
N ALA A 245 -21.45 21.64 10.44
CA ALA A 245 -20.46 21.04 9.54
C ALA A 245 -20.55 19.51 9.54
N LEU A 246 -20.12 18.88 8.44
CA LEU A 246 -19.90 17.44 8.40
C LEU A 246 -18.54 17.11 9.00
N ARG A 247 -18.47 16.01 9.75
CA ARG A 247 -17.25 15.52 10.38
C ARG A 247 -16.23 15.11 9.32
N SER A 248 -15.05 15.74 9.35
CA SER A 248 -13.91 15.33 8.55
C SER A 248 -13.19 14.14 9.19
N THR A 249 -12.48 13.38 8.36
CA THR A 249 -11.58 12.28 8.78
C THR A 249 -10.22 12.78 9.27
N TYR A 250 -9.85 14.01 8.91
CA TYR A 250 -8.61 14.65 9.29
C TYR A 250 -8.78 16.17 9.23
N THR A 251 -7.81 16.89 9.80
CA THR A 251 -7.67 18.35 9.77
C THR A 251 -6.41 18.75 9.01
N GLU A 252 -6.21 20.04 8.77
CA GLU A 252 -4.95 20.53 8.18
C GLU A 252 -3.75 20.22 9.08
N THR A 253 -3.93 20.25 10.41
CA THR A 253 -2.88 19.86 11.36
C THR A 253 -2.45 18.41 11.16
N ASP A 254 -3.40 17.49 10.96
CA ASP A 254 -3.08 16.08 10.70
C ASP A 254 -2.30 15.88 9.40
N ILE A 255 -2.57 16.71 8.37
CA ILE A 255 -1.83 16.70 7.11
C ILE A 255 -0.38 17.14 7.34
N SER A 256 -0.18 18.27 8.01
CA SER A 256 1.16 18.77 8.32
C SER A 256 1.93 17.77 9.20
N GLU A 257 1.28 17.15 10.18
CA GLU A 257 1.90 16.17 11.08
C GLU A 257 2.24 14.85 10.38
N LEU A 258 1.37 14.37 9.49
CA LEU A 258 1.67 13.20 8.66
C LEU A 258 2.74 13.49 7.61
N ALA A 259 2.78 14.70 7.04
CA ALA A 259 3.83 15.11 6.10
C ALA A 259 5.22 15.05 6.76
N ARG A 260 5.30 15.41 8.06
CA ARG A 260 6.52 15.25 8.88
C ARG A 260 6.92 13.78 9.06
N VAL A 261 6.01 12.81 8.95
CA VAL A 261 6.35 11.37 9.02
C VAL A 261 7.03 10.91 7.71
N PHE A 262 6.62 11.46 6.57
CA PHE A 262 7.14 11.07 5.25
C PHE A 262 8.41 11.83 4.81
N THR A 263 9.04 12.60 5.70
CA THR A 263 10.35 13.20 5.43
C THR A 263 11.46 12.16 5.49
N GLY A 264 12.53 12.35 4.71
CA GLY A 264 13.71 11.48 4.76
C GLY A 264 13.76 10.35 3.73
N LEU A 265 12.67 10.05 3.01
CA LEU A 265 12.66 9.02 1.97
C LEU A 265 13.58 9.37 0.79
N SER A 266 14.60 8.53 0.52
CA SER A 266 15.51 8.67 -0.63
C SER A 266 15.93 7.31 -1.18
N TYR A 267 16.65 7.32 -2.30
CA TYR A 267 17.16 6.10 -2.93
C TYR A 267 18.10 5.34 -1.98
N GLN A 268 18.01 4.02 -2.02
CA GLN A 268 18.95 3.13 -1.35
C GLN A 268 20.20 2.89 -2.21
N CYS A 269 21.32 2.51 -1.59
CA CYS A 269 22.53 2.12 -2.31
C CYS A 269 23.11 0.84 -1.71
N THR A 270 23.34 -0.19 -2.53
CA THR A 270 23.92 -1.48 -2.10
C THR A 270 25.23 -1.77 -2.83
N GLN A 271 26.40 -1.54 -2.23
CA GLN A 271 27.72 -1.65 -2.90
C GLN A 271 27.84 -2.86 -3.85
N GLY A 272 28.34 -2.62 -5.07
CA GLY A 272 28.62 -3.66 -6.06
C GLY A 272 27.73 -3.56 -7.30
N ASN A 273 28.34 -3.81 -8.46
CA ASN A 273 27.72 -3.71 -9.77
C ASN A 273 26.37 -4.44 -9.84
N SER A 274 25.41 -3.85 -10.54
CA SER A 274 24.13 -4.49 -10.86
C SER A 274 24.10 -4.89 -12.34
N SER A 275 23.46 -6.03 -12.65
CA SER A 275 23.22 -6.43 -14.04
C SER A 275 21.75 -6.21 -14.37
N VAL A 276 21.47 -5.45 -15.41
CA VAL A 276 20.11 -5.15 -15.92
C VAL A 276 20.08 -5.45 -17.41
N GLY A 277 19.26 -6.41 -17.83
CA GLY A 277 19.21 -6.84 -19.23
C GLY A 277 20.56 -7.33 -19.79
N GLY A 278 21.43 -7.88 -18.93
CA GLY A 278 22.79 -8.28 -19.31
C GLY A 278 23.82 -7.14 -19.37
N VAL A 279 23.40 -5.89 -19.14
CA VAL A 279 24.27 -4.72 -19.02
C VAL A 279 24.71 -4.54 -17.58
N THR A 280 26.01 -4.40 -17.36
CA THR A 280 26.57 -4.05 -16.04
C THR A 280 26.45 -2.55 -15.80
N LEU A 281 25.67 -2.17 -14.79
CA LEU A 281 25.58 -0.81 -14.28
C LEU A 281 26.43 -0.70 -13.02
N SER A 282 27.39 0.24 -13.05
CA SER A 282 28.27 0.48 -11.91
C SER A 282 27.48 1.05 -10.74
N ARG A 283 27.60 0.40 -9.58
CA ARG A 283 27.02 0.87 -8.32
C ARG A 283 28.13 1.06 -7.32
N ASN A 284 28.63 2.28 -7.28
CA ASN A 284 29.65 2.70 -6.35
C ASN A 284 29.02 3.52 -5.23
N CYS A 285 28.80 2.87 -4.09
CA CYS A 285 28.31 3.49 -2.87
C CYS A 285 29.53 3.92 -2.06
N GLY A 286 29.87 5.21 -2.10
CA GLY A 286 30.95 5.80 -1.30
C GLY A 286 31.83 6.81 -2.05
N ALA A 287 32.69 7.50 -1.31
CA ALA A 287 33.72 8.36 -1.92
C ALA A 287 34.88 7.50 -2.44
N ASN A 288 35.32 7.73 -3.68
CA ASN A 288 36.50 7.08 -4.28
C ASN A 288 36.47 5.54 -4.27
N ASN A 289 35.28 4.91 -4.44
CA ASN A 289 35.15 3.45 -4.42
C ASN A 289 35.43 2.77 -3.07
N THR A 290 35.31 3.53 -1.99
CA THR A 290 35.39 3.02 -0.62
C THR A 290 34.03 2.50 -0.19
N ALA A 291 33.96 1.28 0.33
CA ALA A 291 32.72 0.75 0.89
C ALA A 291 32.20 1.67 2.01
N CYS A 292 30.88 1.90 2.01
CA CYS A 292 30.18 2.69 3.02
C CYS A 292 28.98 1.89 3.56
N THR A 293 28.44 2.33 4.69
CA THR A 293 27.20 1.79 5.25
C THR A 293 26.24 2.90 5.62
N GLY A 294 24.94 2.58 5.60
CA GLY A 294 23.88 3.43 6.12
C GLY A 294 23.81 4.82 5.48
N ILE A 295 23.54 5.82 6.32
CA ILE A 295 23.16 7.16 5.89
C ILE A 295 24.34 8.00 5.37
N GLU A 296 25.58 7.53 5.58
CA GLU A 296 26.82 8.20 5.16
C GLU A 296 27.23 7.86 3.72
N CYS A 297 26.55 6.87 3.11
CA CYS A 297 26.78 6.46 1.74
C CYS A 297 26.46 7.57 0.72
N ARG A 298 26.96 7.41 -0.51
CA ARG A 298 26.75 8.38 -1.61
C ARG A 298 26.90 7.75 -2.99
N PHE A 299 26.18 8.29 -3.97
CA PHE A 299 26.34 7.95 -5.40
C PHE A 299 27.35 8.85 -6.14
N THR A 300 27.73 9.98 -5.55
CA THR A 300 28.67 10.96 -6.13
C THR A 300 29.70 11.39 -5.09
N ASN A 301 30.84 11.95 -5.49
CA ASN A 301 31.87 12.40 -4.54
C ASN A 301 31.40 13.55 -3.62
N THR A 302 30.37 14.32 -4.03
CA THR A 302 29.98 15.59 -3.40
C THR A 302 28.68 15.54 -2.59
N GLY A 303 27.97 14.41 -2.53
CA GLY A 303 26.67 14.30 -1.85
C GLY A 303 26.57 13.13 -0.85
N THR A 304 25.45 13.01 -0.14
CA THR A 304 25.05 11.81 0.65
C THR A 304 23.89 11.10 -0.07
N LEU A 305 23.46 9.90 0.37
CA LEU A 305 22.31 9.19 -0.26
C LEU A 305 21.04 10.03 -0.30
N PHE A 306 20.87 10.94 0.67
CA PHE A 306 19.73 11.84 0.67
C PHE A 306 19.80 12.87 -0.46
N THR A 307 20.97 13.29 -0.93
CA THR A 307 21.09 14.34 -1.97
C THR A 307 21.56 13.83 -3.34
N ALA A 308 22.20 12.66 -3.38
CA ALA A 308 22.78 12.09 -4.59
C ALA A 308 21.83 11.12 -5.29
N THR A 309 21.75 11.21 -6.62
CA THR A 309 20.92 10.33 -7.46
C THR A 309 21.77 9.21 -8.03
N PRO A 310 21.27 7.95 -8.10
CA PRO A 310 21.97 6.88 -8.80
C PRO A 310 22.28 7.27 -10.24
N GLY A 311 23.50 6.99 -10.70
CA GLY A 311 23.87 7.18 -12.10
C GLY A 311 23.04 6.30 -13.04
N GLY A 312 22.83 6.75 -14.28
CA GLY A 312 22.21 5.95 -15.34
C GLY A 312 23.22 5.06 -16.06
N ASP A 313 22.75 4.34 -17.09
CA ASP A 313 23.62 3.67 -18.06
C ASP A 313 24.57 4.67 -18.73
N SER A 314 25.87 4.42 -18.65
CA SER A 314 26.90 5.28 -19.25
C SER A 314 26.84 5.29 -20.78
N ALA A 315 26.25 4.27 -21.39
CA ALA A 315 26.01 4.21 -22.83
C ALA A 315 24.70 4.92 -23.25
N ASN A 316 23.96 5.48 -22.29
CA ASN A 316 22.72 6.22 -22.50
C ASN A 316 21.66 5.45 -23.31
N ARG A 317 21.56 4.12 -23.12
CA ARG A 317 20.54 3.30 -23.81
C ARG A 317 19.14 3.45 -23.22
N GLY A 318 18.94 4.30 -22.22
CA GLY A 318 17.68 4.41 -21.47
C GLY A 318 17.49 3.34 -20.38
N LEU A 319 18.48 2.46 -20.15
CA LEU A 319 18.49 1.59 -18.98
C LEU A 319 18.67 2.45 -17.72
N VAL A 320 17.79 2.20 -16.74
CA VAL A 320 17.85 2.86 -15.44
C VAL A 320 18.46 1.93 -14.41
N HIS A 321 19.23 2.52 -13.50
CA HIS A 321 19.82 1.80 -12.40
C HIS A 321 18.74 1.25 -11.45
N PRO A 322 18.86 0.01 -10.91
CA PRO A 322 17.82 -0.59 -10.10
C PRO A 322 17.41 0.21 -8.88
N ASP A 323 18.36 0.94 -8.29
CA ASP A 323 18.09 1.77 -7.13
C ASP A 323 17.11 2.91 -7.42
N ARG A 324 16.85 3.23 -8.70
CA ARG A 324 15.81 4.20 -9.09
C ARG A 324 14.40 3.61 -9.10
N TYR A 325 14.24 2.29 -9.08
CA TYR A 325 12.92 1.62 -9.03
C TYR A 325 12.73 0.63 -7.88
N LYS A 326 13.80 0.31 -7.14
CA LYS A 326 13.71 -0.40 -5.87
C LYS A 326 13.05 0.48 -4.80
N PRO A 327 12.49 -0.11 -3.72
CA PRO A 327 11.95 0.65 -2.60
C PRO A 327 12.96 1.68 -2.08
N LEU A 328 12.46 2.87 -1.76
CA LEU A 328 13.21 3.91 -1.06
C LEU A 328 13.58 3.42 0.35
N VAL A 329 14.50 4.14 0.98
CA VAL A 329 14.86 3.97 2.39
C VAL A 329 14.66 5.31 3.07
N CYS A 330 14.19 5.29 4.32
CA CYS A 330 14.06 6.53 5.07
C CYS A 330 15.35 6.89 5.81
N TYR A 331 15.87 8.09 5.54
CA TYR A 331 17.02 8.69 6.19
C TYR A 331 16.57 9.93 7.00
N PRO A 332 16.24 9.80 8.29
CA PRO A 332 15.78 10.94 9.09
C PRO A 332 16.92 11.95 9.33
N ARG A 333 16.58 13.23 9.54
CA ARG A 333 17.55 14.29 9.84
C ARG A 333 17.12 15.21 10.99
N TYR A 334 18.09 15.67 11.77
CA TYR A 334 18.01 16.73 12.80
C TYR A 334 16.77 16.64 13.70
N ASN A 335 15.78 17.48 13.42
CA ASN A 335 14.56 17.70 14.19
C ASN A 335 13.62 16.49 14.18
N ASP A 336 13.88 15.45 13.39
CA ASP A 336 13.22 14.15 13.56
C ASP A 336 13.42 13.51 14.92
N ASN A 337 14.46 13.94 15.62
CA ASN A 337 14.93 13.30 16.82
C ASN A 337 14.79 14.19 18.06
N GLY A 338 14.01 15.28 17.96
CA GLY A 338 13.90 16.27 19.03
C GLY A 338 15.21 17.03 19.25
N ARG A 339 16.00 17.26 18.19
CA ARG A 339 17.29 17.98 18.24
C ARG A 339 17.33 19.15 17.26
N ASP A 340 18.15 20.15 17.54
CA ASP A 340 18.49 21.23 16.60
C ASP A 340 19.65 20.85 15.65
N THR A 341 20.03 21.73 14.73
CA THR A 341 21.12 21.46 13.76
C THR A 341 22.53 21.41 14.38
N SER A 342 22.71 21.91 15.62
CA SER A 342 23.95 21.71 16.39
C SER A 342 24.01 20.32 17.05
N GLY A 343 22.90 19.58 17.02
CA GLY A 343 22.74 18.29 17.66
C GLY A 343 22.31 18.39 19.12
N ALA A 344 22.11 19.57 19.70
CA ALA A 344 21.57 19.67 21.05
C ALA A 344 20.10 19.22 21.09
N GLU A 345 19.66 18.63 22.20
CA GLU A 345 18.26 18.31 22.43
C GLU A 345 17.45 19.61 22.46
N LEU A 346 16.30 19.61 21.79
CA LEU A 346 15.34 20.70 21.85
C LEU A 346 14.75 20.66 23.25
N GLU A 347 15.13 21.62 24.08
CA GLU A 347 14.59 21.79 25.42
C GLU A 347 13.07 21.97 25.31
N THR A 348 12.31 20.92 25.62
CA THR A 348 10.87 20.85 25.35
C THR A 348 10.03 21.69 26.31
N ASP A 349 10.64 22.52 27.15
CA ASP A 349 9.96 23.17 28.25
C ASP A 349 10.09 24.69 28.26
N SER A 350 8.92 25.33 28.29
CA SER A 350 8.65 26.62 28.92
C SER A 350 9.20 27.89 28.27
N GLY A 351 8.71 28.28 27.09
CA GLY A 351 8.58 29.70 26.69
C GLY A 351 9.83 30.61 26.74
N SER A 352 11.01 30.05 26.98
CA SER A 352 12.23 30.78 27.34
C SER A 352 13.16 30.96 26.13
N PHE A 353 12.84 30.32 25.01
CA PHE A 353 13.74 30.18 23.87
C PHE A 353 13.35 30.96 22.60
N ASN A 354 12.35 31.87 22.66
CA ASN A 354 11.94 32.68 21.50
C ASN A 354 11.89 31.87 20.19
N LEU A 355 11.25 30.69 20.23
CA LEU A 355 11.17 29.83 19.05
C LEU A 355 10.50 30.58 17.90
N PRO A 356 10.97 30.43 16.64
CA PRO A 356 10.31 31.01 15.49
C PRO A 356 8.81 30.64 15.49
N PRO A 357 7.90 31.58 15.20
CA PRO A 357 6.48 31.27 15.02
C PRO A 357 6.30 30.13 14.02
N GLY A 358 5.39 29.19 14.31
CA GLY A 358 5.15 28.02 13.47
C GLY A 358 6.16 26.88 13.66
N THR A 359 7.03 26.93 14.68
CA THR A 359 7.89 25.80 15.05
C THR A 359 7.02 24.61 15.50
N PRO A 360 7.08 23.46 14.81
CA PRO A 360 6.28 22.29 15.19
C PRO A 360 6.76 21.65 16.50
N ALA A 361 5.83 21.06 17.25
CA ALA A 361 6.17 20.30 18.47
C ALA A 361 7.08 19.11 18.13
N PRO A 362 8.03 18.71 19.01
CA PRO A 362 8.94 17.59 18.75
C PRO A 362 8.21 16.27 18.47
N THR A 363 7.21 15.95 19.29
CA THR A 363 6.33 14.80 19.10
C THR A 363 5.32 15.10 17.99
N LYS A 364 5.23 14.20 17.02
CA LYS A 364 4.21 14.28 15.95
C LYS A 364 2.91 13.68 16.50
N GLN A 365 1.79 14.34 16.25
CA GLN A 365 0.48 13.91 16.76
C GLN A 365 -0.52 13.93 15.62
N ILE A 366 -1.08 12.76 15.31
CA ILE A 366 -2.14 12.62 14.30
C ILE A 366 -3.40 12.20 15.02
N SER A 367 -4.55 12.81 14.72
CA SER A 367 -5.85 12.47 15.28
C SER A 367 -6.91 12.39 14.19
N LEU A 368 -7.27 11.16 13.81
CA LEU A 368 -8.19 10.92 12.70
C LEU A 368 -9.63 10.75 13.17
N GLY A 369 -10.52 11.45 12.47
CA GLY A 369 -11.96 11.46 12.68
C GLY A 369 -12.63 10.12 12.37
N THR A 370 -13.34 9.54 13.34
CA THR A 370 -14.20 8.37 13.10
C THR A 370 -15.68 8.65 13.42
N SER A 371 -16.56 7.66 13.18
CA SER A 371 -17.98 7.78 13.58
C SER A 371 -18.18 7.75 15.09
N GLY A 372 -17.17 7.30 15.83
CA GLY A 372 -17.11 7.33 17.28
C GLY A 372 -16.06 8.33 17.77
N SER A 373 -15.16 7.87 18.62
CA SER A 373 -14.01 8.64 19.08
C SER A 373 -12.90 8.70 18.04
N ASP A 374 -12.14 9.78 18.03
CA ASP A 374 -10.97 9.90 17.17
C ASP A 374 -9.94 8.83 17.50
N VAL A 375 -9.23 8.39 16.46
CA VAL A 375 -8.08 7.49 16.62
C VAL A 375 -6.84 8.36 16.50
N SER A 376 -6.08 8.45 17.60
CA SER A 376 -4.87 9.26 17.65
C SER A 376 -3.61 8.40 17.75
N LEU A 377 -2.53 8.88 17.15
CA LEU A 377 -1.21 8.25 17.17
C LEU A 377 -0.14 9.31 17.41
N ALA A 378 0.76 9.00 18.34
CA ALA A 378 1.87 9.85 18.73
C ALA A 378 3.20 9.25 18.26
N PHE A 379 4.04 10.06 17.62
CA PHE A 379 5.38 9.68 17.20
C PHE A 379 6.38 10.48 18.04
N PRO A 380 6.89 9.91 19.15
CA PRO A 380 7.86 10.59 19.99
C PRO A 380 9.19 10.78 19.24
N PRO A 381 10.04 11.72 19.68
CA PRO A 381 11.42 11.82 19.21
C PRO A 381 12.18 10.49 19.32
N SER A 382 13.17 10.28 18.45
CA SER A 382 13.95 9.04 18.42
C SER A 382 14.96 8.93 19.57
N TYR A 383 15.02 7.76 20.23
CA TYR A 383 16.02 7.42 21.24
C TYR A 383 16.67 6.07 20.92
N LEU A 384 17.94 5.90 21.30
CA LEU A 384 18.62 4.61 21.38
C LEU A 384 19.25 4.52 22.77
N ASP A 385 18.87 3.49 23.55
CA ASP A 385 19.31 3.31 24.93
C ASP A 385 19.10 4.57 25.81
N SER A 386 17.93 5.20 25.67
CA SER A 386 17.57 6.47 26.33
C SER A 386 18.43 7.69 25.94
N VAL A 387 19.30 7.56 24.94
CA VAL A 387 20.07 8.67 24.36
C VAL A 387 19.38 9.12 23.07
N PRO A 388 19.04 10.41 22.90
CA PRO A 388 18.39 10.85 21.66
C PRO A 388 19.33 10.67 20.46
N LEU A 389 18.85 10.05 19.39
CA LEU A 389 19.69 9.73 18.22
C LEU A 389 20.12 11.00 17.46
N HIS A 390 21.29 10.97 16.83
CA HIS A 390 21.84 12.10 16.06
C HIS A 390 21.92 11.77 14.55
N CYS A 391 20.78 11.51 13.91
CA CYS A 391 20.73 10.99 12.53
C CYS A 391 21.19 11.96 11.42
N GLY A 392 21.64 13.18 11.77
CA GLY A 392 21.96 14.23 10.80
C GLY A 392 23.34 14.90 10.97
N ALA A 393 24.28 14.34 11.74
CA ALA A 393 25.55 15.02 12.00
C ALA A 393 26.30 15.36 10.69
N MET A 394 26.35 16.64 10.34
CA MET A 394 27.08 17.12 9.14
C MET A 394 28.57 17.41 9.43
N THR A 395 29.00 17.36 10.70
CA THR A 395 30.39 17.63 11.08
C THR A 395 30.84 16.80 12.28
N GLY A 396 31.85 15.94 12.09
CA GLY A 396 32.74 15.49 13.16
C GLY A 396 32.31 14.32 14.04
N SER A 397 31.04 13.91 14.05
CA SER A 397 30.61 12.67 14.71
C SER A 397 30.29 11.58 13.68
N THR A 398 31.10 10.52 13.69
CA THR A 398 30.82 9.30 12.95
C THR A 398 29.80 8.50 13.74
N LEU A 399 28.58 8.33 13.22
CA LEU A 399 27.62 7.42 13.83
C LEU A 399 28.16 6.00 13.69
N THR A 400 28.09 5.21 14.76
CA THR A 400 28.33 3.77 14.66
C THR A 400 27.30 3.13 13.73
N GLY A 401 27.62 1.96 13.13
CA GLY A 401 26.66 1.24 12.27
C GLY A 401 25.33 0.94 12.97
N ALA A 402 25.36 0.66 14.29
CA ALA A 402 24.15 0.45 15.08
C ALA A 402 23.30 1.73 15.20
N GLN A 403 23.93 2.88 15.44
CA GLN A 403 23.23 4.17 15.47
C GLN A 403 22.66 4.55 14.10
N GLN A 404 23.39 4.26 13.01
CA GLN A 404 22.90 4.49 11.65
C GLN A 404 21.66 3.63 11.36
N GLN A 405 21.67 2.35 11.77
CA GLN A 405 20.51 1.47 11.60
C GLN A 405 19.33 1.93 12.46
N ALA A 406 19.55 2.28 13.73
CA ALA A 406 18.50 2.77 14.61
C ALA A 406 17.81 4.05 14.08
N CYS A 407 18.56 4.90 13.37
CA CYS A 407 18.00 6.03 12.63
C CYS A 407 17.02 5.58 11.53
N VAL A 408 17.45 4.64 10.69
CA VAL A 408 16.60 4.10 9.61
C VAL A 408 15.36 3.44 10.22
N ASP A 409 15.54 2.57 11.22
CA ASP A 409 14.46 1.84 11.89
C ASP A 409 13.43 2.78 12.52
N TYR A 410 13.87 3.87 13.18
CA TYR A 410 12.96 4.87 13.71
C TYR A 410 12.08 5.51 12.63
N CYS A 411 12.68 5.90 11.51
CA CYS A 411 11.90 6.54 10.46
C CYS A 411 10.98 5.54 9.75
N GLU A 412 11.49 4.37 9.39
CA GLU A 412 10.69 3.35 8.71
C GLU A 412 9.55 2.85 9.60
N GLY A 413 9.79 2.71 10.92
CA GLY A 413 8.78 2.38 11.91
C GLY A 413 7.66 3.41 11.98
N ASN A 414 7.99 4.71 12.05
CA ASN A 414 6.97 5.77 12.04
C ASN A 414 6.13 5.76 10.76
N ILE A 415 6.74 5.50 9.60
CA ILE A 415 6.03 5.37 8.33
C ILE A 415 5.10 4.15 8.36
N ASP A 416 5.56 3.02 8.88
CA ASP A 416 4.75 1.81 9.01
C ASP A 416 3.58 2.00 9.97
N ASP A 417 3.80 2.63 11.12
CA ASP A 417 2.74 2.95 12.09
C ASP A 417 1.70 3.92 11.49
N ALA A 418 2.12 4.90 10.70
CA ALA A 418 1.22 5.79 9.98
C ALA A 418 0.39 5.05 8.91
N ILE A 419 1.01 4.13 8.17
CA ILE A 419 0.30 3.26 7.22
C ILE A 419 -0.70 2.38 7.96
N ASP A 420 -0.34 1.82 9.10
CA ASP A 420 -1.21 0.97 9.91
C ASP A 420 -2.38 1.76 10.52
N LEU A 421 -2.16 3.02 10.94
CA LEU A 421 -3.22 3.93 11.34
C LEU A 421 -4.26 4.12 10.22
N LEU A 422 -3.81 4.41 8.99
CA LEU A 422 -4.70 4.58 7.84
C LEU A 422 -5.38 3.27 7.41
N PHE A 423 -4.65 2.16 7.47
CA PHE A 423 -5.17 0.83 7.11
C PHE A 423 -6.26 0.34 8.06
N ASN A 424 -6.10 0.62 9.35
CA ASN A 424 -7.06 0.21 10.38
C ASN A 424 -8.22 1.20 10.52
N HIS A 425 -8.16 2.36 9.87
CA HIS A 425 -9.21 3.36 9.93
C HIS A 425 -10.57 2.80 9.41
N PRO A 426 -11.70 3.05 10.11
CA PRO A 426 -13.02 2.50 9.74
C PRO A 426 -13.55 2.91 8.37
N ASN A 427 -13.15 4.07 7.83
CA ASN A 427 -13.55 4.50 6.49
C ASN A 427 -12.90 3.70 5.36
N LEU A 428 -11.68 3.17 5.54
CA LEU A 428 -10.93 2.60 4.42
C LEU A 428 -11.70 1.48 3.69
N PRO A 429 -12.32 0.50 4.37
CA PRO A 429 -13.07 -0.56 3.71
C PRO A 429 -14.17 -0.05 2.77
N VAL A 430 -14.96 0.94 3.21
CA VAL A 430 -16.08 1.47 2.40
C VAL A 430 -15.61 2.37 1.27
N MET A 431 -14.53 3.14 1.48
CA MET A 431 -13.91 3.96 0.46
C MET A 431 -13.37 3.08 -0.69
N LEU A 432 -12.57 2.07 -0.34
CA LEU A 432 -11.97 1.17 -1.34
C LEU A 432 -13.04 0.32 -2.03
N ALA A 433 -14.00 -0.24 -1.27
CA ALA A 433 -15.10 -1.03 -1.83
C ALA A 433 -15.85 -0.25 -2.90
N ARG A 434 -16.26 0.98 -2.60
CA ARG A 434 -16.98 1.82 -3.57
C ARG A 434 -16.13 2.08 -4.81
N GLN A 435 -14.87 2.47 -4.64
CA GLN A 435 -14.00 2.76 -5.77
C GLN A 435 -13.78 1.53 -6.67
N LEU A 436 -13.48 0.36 -6.10
CA LEU A 436 -13.31 -0.88 -6.87
C LEU A 436 -14.58 -1.25 -7.65
N ILE A 437 -15.75 -1.17 -7.01
CA ILE A 437 -17.03 -1.40 -7.70
C ILE A 437 -17.22 -0.43 -8.87
N GLN A 438 -16.88 0.85 -8.68
CA GLN A 438 -16.96 1.87 -9.73
C GLN A 438 -16.01 1.64 -10.89
N ARG A 439 -14.80 1.15 -10.62
CA ARG A 439 -13.80 0.87 -11.66
C ARG A 439 -14.03 -0.44 -12.41
N MET A 440 -14.70 -1.41 -11.79
CA MET A 440 -14.84 -2.76 -12.35
C MET A 440 -16.27 -3.09 -12.84
N VAL A 441 -17.31 -2.60 -12.17
CA VAL A 441 -18.68 -3.15 -12.33
C VAL A 441 -19.72 -2.10 -12.68
N THR A 442 -19.88 -1.03 -11.89
CA THR A 442 -20.97 -0.05 -12.07
C THR A 442 -20.62 1.31 -11.47
N SER A 443 -20.95 2.39 -12.19
CA SER A 443 -20.67 3.77 -11.75
C SER A 443 -21.48 4.21 -10.52
N ASN A 444 -22.67 3.63 -10.33
CA ASN A 444 -23.58 3.93 -9.23
C ASN A 444 -23.87 2.67 -8.39
N PRO A 445 -22.97 2.27 -7.47
CA PRO A 445 -23.22 1.16 -6.57
C PRO A 445 -24.34 1.48 -5.59
N THR A 446 -25.03 0.45 -5.08
CA THR A 446 -26.01 0.62 -4.00
C THR A 446 -25.32 0.55 -2.63
N SER A 447 -25.93 1.13 -1.60
CA SER A 447 -25.45 1.07 -0.20
C SER A 447 -25.17 -0.37 0.25
N ALA A 448 -26.13 -1.28 0.04
CA ALA A 448 -26.01 -2.68 0.40
C ALA A 448 -24.84 -3.39 -0.32
N TYR A 449 -24.55 -3.02 -1.57
CA TYR A 449 -23.45 -3.60 -2.31
C TYR A 449 -22.10 -3.12 -1.76
N VAL A 450 -21.93 -1.82 -1.52
CA VAL A 450 -20.72 -1.28 -0.90
C VAL A 450 -20.47 -1.94 0.46
N GLN A 451 -21.52 -2.07 1.29
CA GLN A 451 -21.43 -2.67 2.61
C GLN A 451 -20.95 -4.13 2.56
N ARG A 452 -21.48 -4.96 1.66
CA ARG A 452 -21.05 -6.37 1.52
C ARG A 452 -19.58 -6.48 1.16
N VAL A 453 -19.10 -5.70 0.20
CA VAL A 453 -17.69 -5.72 -0.20
C VAL A 453 -16.80 -5.18 0.92
N ALA A 454 -17.22 -4.09 1.58
CA ALA A 454 -16.48 -3.52 2.70
C ALA A 454 -16.34 -4.49 3.88
N MET A 455 -17.36 -5.31 4.17
CA MET A 455 -17.27 -6.36 5.19
C MET A 455 -16.21 -7.42 4.85
N VAL A 456 -16.13 -7.84 3.59
CA VAL A 456 -15.10 -8.80 3.13
C VAL A 456 -13.70 -8.19 3.20
N PHE A 457 -13.56 -6.91 2.85
CA PHE A 457 -12.30 -6.20 3.06
C PHE A 457 -11.94 -6.13 4.54
N ALA A 458 -12.90 -5.83 5.41
CA ALA A 458 -12.66 -5.73 6.86
C ALA A 458 -12.23 -7.08 7.47
N ASN A 459 -12.79 -8.18 6.97
CA ASN A 459 -12.43 -9.55 7.34
C ASN A 459 -12.85 -10.51 6.21
N ASN A 460 -11.89 -11.22 5.61
CA ASN A 460 -12.14 -12.17 4.54
C ASN A 460 -12.82 -13.50 4.96
N GLY A 461 -13.29 -13.61 6.20
CA GLY A 461 -13.82 -14.84 6.80
C GLY A 461 -12.77 -15.70 7.50
N SER A 462 -11.49 -15.38 7.35
CA SER A 462 -10.35 -16.03 8.03
C SER A 462 -9.60 -15.09 8.98
N GLY A 463 -10.19 -13.94 9.31
CA GLY A 463 -9.57 -12.93 10.19
C GLY A 463 -8.55 -12.03 9.48
N VAL A 464 -8.42 -12.11 8.15
CA VAL A 464 -7.48 -11.27 7.39
C VAL A 464 -8.20 -10.05 6.86
N ARG A 465 -7.80 -8.87 7.35
CA ARG A 465 -8.21 -7.57 6.81
C ARG A 465 -7.42 -7.25 5.55
N GLY A 466 -8.04 -6.60 4.58
CA GLY A 466 -7.39 -6.05 3.40
C GLY A 466 -7.02 -7.07 2.33
N ASP A 467 -7.53 -8.30 2.40
CA ASP A 467 -7.34 -9.32 1.37
C ASP A 467 -8.04 -8.89 0.06
N LEU A 468 -7.24 -8.48 -0.92
CA LEU A 468 -7.74 -8.00 -2.21
C LEU A 468 -8.29 -9.13 -3.09
N ALA A 469 -7.80 -10.37 -2.95
CA ALA A 469 -8.36 -11.49 -3.70
C ALA A 469 -9.80 -11.78 -3.24
N ALA A 470 -10.03 -11.82 -1.93
CA ALA A 470 -11.37 -11.95 -1.35
C ALA A 470 -12.25 -10.74 -1.67
N THR A 471 -11.71 -9.53 -1.55
CA THR A 471 -12.45 -8.29 -1.84
C THR A 471 -12.89 -8.24 -3.30
N VAL A 472 -11.99 -8.54 -4.26
CA VAL A 472 -12.32 -8.58 -5.70
C VAL A 472 -13.34 -9.67 -6.01
N ARG A 473 -13.28 -10.82 -5.33
CA ARG A 473 -14.34 -11.84 -5.43
C ARG A 473 -15.69 -11.25 -5.06
N ALA A 474 -15.78 -10.59 -3.91
CA ALA A 474 -17.01 -9.94 -3.47
C ALA A 474 -17.47 -8.85 -4.46
N VAL A 475 -16.56 -8.08 -5.05
CA VAL A 475 -16.90 -7.11 -6.10
C VAL A 475 -17.51 -7.83 -7.31
N LEU A 476 -16.93 -8.92 -7.80
CA LEU A 476 -17.41 -9.52 -9.04
C LEU A 476 -18.65 -10.40 -8.87
N THR A 477 -18.94 -10.90 -7.65
CA THR A 477 -19.98 -11.91 -7.43
C THR A 477 -21.07 -11.52 -6.44
N SER A 478 -21.02 -10.31 -5.87
CA SER A 478 -22.08 -9.82 -4.98
C SER A 478 -23.40 -9.67 -5.75
N PRO A 479 -24.55 -10.13 -5.19
CA PRO A 479 -25.84 -10.09 -5.88
C PRO A 479 -26.18 -8.67 -6.34
N ARG A 480 -26.50 -8.52 -7.62
CA ARG A 480 -27.08 -7.26 -8.14
C ARG A 480 -28.55 -7.22 -7.71
N PRO A 481 -29.11 -6.05 -7.33
CA PRO A 481 -30.56 -5.95 -7.25
C PRO A 481 -31.18 -6.37 -8.60
N PRO A 482 -32.31 -7.09 -8.61
CA PRO A 482 -32.96 -7.50 -9.84
C PRO A 482 -33.16 -6.28 -10.74
N GLN A 483 -32.79 -6.42 -12.01
CA GLN A 483 -33.09 -5.41 -13.02
C GLN A 483 -34.62 -5.33 -13.08
N VAL A 484 -35.22 -4.24 -12.60
CA VAL A 484 -36.62 -3.96 -12.85
C VAL A 484 -36.72 -3.79 -14.36
N GLY A 485 -37.20 -4.83 -15.04
CA GLY A 485 -37.42 -4.79 -16.47
C GLY A 485 -38.35 -3.61 -16.77
N GLN A 486 -37.92 -2.71 -17.64
CA GLN A 486 -38.86 -1.86 -18.34
C GLN A 486 -39.65 -2.79 -19.26
N GLY A 487 -40.83 -3.19 -18.80
CA GLY A 487 -41.86 -3.82 -19.61
C GLY A 487 -42.57 -2.82 -20.49
#